data_AF-A0A9W6T862-F1
#
_entry.id   AF-A0A9W6T862-F1
#
_cell.length_a   1.000
_cell.length_b   1.000
_cell.length_c   1.000
_cell.angle_alpha   90.00
_cell.angle_beta   90.00
_cell.angle_gamma   90.00
#
_symmetry.space_group_name_H-M   'P 1'
#
loop_
_entity.id
_entity.type
_entity.pdbx_description
1 polymer ?
#
loop_
_entity_poly.entity_id
_entity_poly.type
_entity_poly.pdbx_seq_one_letter_code
_entity_poly.pdbx_strand_id
1 'polypeptide(L)'
;MKLIYQRQKKYPELFAENFTRFFSNSNLDQILTILLEALYKLGFRSLKDYEANDSMVESLQRKDMLNGIVLVPISGKDSSKLPIIGNIKITKLADNYTMRKIEFIKIKADPLEWRRLFKKITVLCRDVVYVDSN
;
A
#
# COMPACT_ATOMS: atom_id res chain seq x y z
N MET A 1 -3.29 -16.78 16.22
CA MET A 1 -2.96 -15.37 15.89
C MET A 1 -2.49 -14.54 17.08
N LYS A 2 -3.13 -14.56 18.26
CA LYS A 2 -2.70 -13.77 19.44
C LYS A 2 -1.23 -14.02 19.89
N LEU A 3 -0.76 -15.26 19.79
CA LEU A 3 0.61 -15.66 20.17
C LEU A 3 1.72 -15.05 19.29
N ILE A 4 1.46 -14.84 17.99
CA ILE A 4 2.45 -14.28 17.07
C ILE A 4 2.61 -12.78 17.33
N TYR A 5 1.50 -12.07 17.54
CA TYR A 5 1.50 -10.65 17.88
C TYR A 5 2.20 -10.37 19.23
N GLN A 6 1.97 -11.22 20.23
CA GLN A 6 2.66 -11.11 21.53
C GLN A 6 4.16 -11.36 21.41
N ARG A 7 4.60 -12.31 20.56
CA ARG A 7 6.02 -12.55 20.30
C ARG A 7 6.67 -11.43 19.49
N GLN A 8 5.96 -10.84 18.54
CA GLN A 8 6.43 -9.71 17.73
C GLN A 8 6.65 -8.44 18.57
N LYS A 9 5.82 -8.22 19.60
CA LYS A 9 6.03 -7.14 20.56
C LYS A 9 7.21 -7.40 21.50
N LYS A 10 7.50 -8.66 21.81
CA LYS A 10 8.53 -9.06 22.78
C LYS A 10 9.94 -9.12 22.17
N TYR A 11 10.04 -9.43 20.88
CA TYR A 11 11.31 -9.56 20.15
C TYR A 11 11.19 -8.95 18.74
N PRO A 12 11.01 -7.63 18.61
CA PRO A 12 10.79 -6.98 17.31
C PRO A 12 11.90 -7.28 16.28
N GLU A 13 13.13 -7.50 16.74
CA GLU A 13 14.30 -7.87 15.93
C GLU A 13 14.21 -9.26 15.27
N LEU A 14 13.45 -10.19 15.85
CA LEU A 14 13.25 -11.53 15.29
C LEU A 14 12.16 -11.56 14.20
N PHE A 15 11.36 -10.50 14.10
CA PHE A 15 10.33 -10.36 13.08
C PHE A 15 10.79 -9.32 12.08
N ALA A 16 11.53 -9.79 11.06
CA ALA A 16 11.88 -8.98 9.91
C ALA A 16 10.64 -8.21 9.42
N GLU A 17 10.79 -6.89 9.27
CA GLU A 17 9.70 -6.06 8.79
C GLU A 17 9.18 -6.58 7.44
N ASN A 18 7.87 -6.42 7.17
CA ASN A 18 7.26 -6.97 5.96
C ASN A 18 7.98 -6.45 4.69
N PHE A 19 8.51 -7.37 3.88
CA PHE A 19 9.15 -7.05 2.60
C PHE A 19 8.19 -6.56 1.51
N THR A 20 6.88 -6.49 1.80
CA THR A 20 5.87 -5.91 0.89
C THR A 20 5.68 -4.43 1.17
N ARG A 21 6.76 -3.67 1.01
CA ARG A 21 6.79 -2.22 1.19
C ARG A 21 7.81 -1.57 0.26
N PHE A 22 7.61 -0.30 -0.04
CA PHE A 22 8.60 0.55 -0.68
C PHE A 22 8.53 1.97 -0.10
N PHE A 23 9.51 2.80 -0.43
CA PHE A 23 9.55 4.20 -0.04
C PHE A 23 9.35 5.10 -1.25
N SER A 24 8.88 6.31 -1.01
CA SER A 24 8.67 7.33 -2.05
C SER A 24 9.04 8.69 -1.49
N ASN A 25 9.67 9.53 -2.30
CA ASN A 25 9.88 10.96 -2.02
C ASN A 25 8.87 11.86 -2.76
N SER A 26 7.93 11.26 -3.50
CA SER A 26 6.92 11.98 -4.28
C SER A 26 5.81 12.55 -3.37
N ASN A 27 5.06 13.51 -3.92
CA ASN A 27 3.90 14.08 -3.22
C ASN A 27 2.82 13.00 -3.02
N LEU A 28 2.06 13.12 -1.93
CA LEU A 28 1.00 12.16 -1.60
C LEU A 28 0.01 11.98 -2.76
N ASP A 29 -0.33 13.07 -3.43
CA ASP A 29 -1.33 13.10 -4.50
C ASP A 29 -0.85 12.27 -5.69
N GLN A 30 0.41 12.46 -6.08
CA GLN A 30 1.03 11.68 -7.15
C GLN A 30 1.09 10.19 -6.79
N ILE A 31 1.47 9.88 -5.54
CA ILE A 31 1.48 8.49 -5.05
C ILE A 31 0.08 7.89 -5.14
N LEU A 32 -0.94 8.60 -4.65
CA LEU A 32 -2.31 8.11 -4.64
C LEU A 32 -2.86 7.92 -6.04
N THR A 33 -2.69 8.89 -6.94
CA THR A 33 -3.16 8.80 -8.33
C THR A 33 -2.56 7.58 -9.03
N ILE A 34 -1.22 7.44 -9.00
CA ILE A 34 -0.53 6.32 -9.65
C ILE A 34 -0.92 4.98 -9.02
N LEU A 35 -1.08 4.93 -7.69
CA LEU A 35 -1.48 3.73 -6.98
C LEU A 35 -2.92 3.31 -7.31
N LEU A 36 -3.86 4.26 -7.35
CA LEU A 36 -5.26 4.01 -7.68
C LEU A 36 -5.42 3.58 -9.14
N GLU A 37 -4.64 4.15 -10.06
CA GLU A 37 -4.54 3.70 -11.45
C GLU A 37 -3.98 2.28 -11.55
N ALA A 38 -2.91 1.97 -10.82
CA ALA A 38 -2.33 0.63 -10.81
C ALA A 38 -3.32 -0.43 -10.30
N LEU A 39 -4.10 -0.11 -9.26
CA LEU A 39 -5.15 -0.98 -8.75
C LEU A 39 -6.28 -1.19 -9.77
N TYR A 40 -6.69 -0.14 -10.48
CA TYR A 40 -7.67 -0.24 -11.56
C TYR A 40 -7.16 -1.12 -12.72
N LYS A 41 -5.93 -0.87 -13.20
CA LYS A 41 -5.28 -1.66 -14.27
C LYS A 41 -5.18 -3.15 -13.95
N LEU A 42 -5.03 -3.51 -12.67
CA LEU A 42 -4.96 -4.89 -12.21
C LEU A 42 -6.33 -5.49 -11.83
N GLY A 43 -7.42 -4.75 -11.98
CA GLY A 43 -8.79 -5.24 -11.72
C GLY A 43 -9.19 -5.27 -10.24
N PHE A 44 -8.46 -4.56 -9.37
CA PHE A 44 -8.80 -4.43 -7.93
C PHE A 44 -9.73 -3.26 -7.63
N ARG A 45 -10.07 -2.47 -8.65
CA ARG A 45 -11.04 -1.37 -8.58
C ARG A 45 -11.93 -1.37 -9.81
N SER A 46 -13.18 -0.98 -9.65
CA SER A 46 -14.15 -0.91 -10.74
C SER A 46 -14.00 0.39 -11.54
N LEU A 47 -14.65 0.47 -12.72
CA LEU A 47 -14.70 1.70 -13.51
C LEU A 47 -15.36 2.86 -12.74
N LYS A 48 -16.40 2.57 -11.96
CA LYS A 48 -17.05 3.57 -11.10
C LYS A 48 -16.09 4.14 -10.05
N ASP A 49 -15.26 3.28 -9.48
CA ASP A 49 -14.24 3.71 -8.52
C ASP A 49 -13.17 4.58 -9.22
N TYR A 50 -12.81 4.23 -10.45
CA TYR A 50 -11.84 4.99 -11.25
C TYR A 50 -12.34 6.40 -11.58
N GLU A 51 -13.60 6.55 -11.99
CA GLU A 51 -14.22 7.86 -12.22
C GLU A 51 -14.27 8.72 -10.95
N ALA A 52 -14.33 8.08 -9.78
CA ALA A 52 -14.31 8.74 -8.47
C ALA A 52 -12.90 8.96 -7.90
N ASN A 53 -11.83 8.79 -8.68
CA ASN A 53 -10.45 8.92 -8.19
C ASN A 53 -10.16 10.28 -7.56
N ASP A 54 -10.53 11.38 -8.21
CA ASP A 54 -10.20 12.72 -7.74
C ASP A 54 -10.82 12.99 -6.37
N SER A 55 -12.10 12.65 -6.22
CA SER A 55 -12.82 12.72 -4.94
C SER A 55 -12.19 11.83 -3.86
N MET A 56 -11.74 10.62 -4.23
CA MET A 56 -11.04 9.71 -3.33
C MET A 56 -9.72 10.31 -2.86
N VAL A 57 -8.91 10.87 -3.77
CA VAL A 57 -7.61 11.50 -3.45
C VAL A 57 -7.82 12.64 -2.46
N GLU A 58 -8.77 13.54 -2.71
CA GLU A 58 -9.10 14.65 -1.81
C GLU A 58 -9.54 14.16 -0.41
N SER A 59 -10.32 13.08 -0.35
CA SER A 59 -10.74 12.50 0.93
C SER A 59 -9.57 11.91 1.72
N LEU A 60 -8.58 11.34 1.02
CA LEU A 60 -7.41 10.71 1.63
C LEU A 60 -6.36 11.75 2.05
N GLN A 61 -6.19 12.83 1.30
CA GLN A 61 -5.37 13.98 1.70
C GLN A 61 -5.87 14.60 3.01
N ARG A 62 -7.19 14.80 3.14
CA ARG A 62 -7.79 15.30 4.39
C ARG A 62 -7.50 14.37 5.57
N LYS A 63 -7.50 13.05 5.37
CA LYS A 63 -7.13 12.08 6.41
C LYS A 63 -5.63 12.14 6.75
N ASP A 64 -4.76 12.36 5.77
CA ASP A 64 -3.32 12.56 6.00
C ASP A 64 -3.07 13.79 6.89
N MET A 65 -3.80 14.88 6.67
CA MET A 65 -3.67 16.10 7.49
C MET A 65 -4.09 15.88 8.95
N LEU A 66 -5.09 15.03 9.19
CA LEU A 66 -5.59 14.76 10.54
C LEU A 66 -4.72 13.76 11.30
N ASN A 67 -4.31 12.67 10.64
CA ASN A 67 -3.75 11.49 11.31
C ASN A 67 -2.34 11.10 10.84
N GLY A 68 -1.81 11.73 9.78
CA GLY A 68 -0.53 11.35 9.15
C GLY A 68 -0.49 9.95 8.53
N ILE A 69 -1.65 9.29 8.45
CA ILE A 69 -1.81 7.91 7.99
C ILE A 69 -2.94 7.85 6.98
N VAL A 70 -2.63 7.30 5.81
CA VAL A 70 -3.61 7.03 4.75
C VAL A 70 -3.72 5.52 4.54
N LEU A 71 -4.95 5.03 4.44
CA LEU A 71 -5.25 3.62 4.17
C LEU A 71 -6.05 3.52 2.87
N VAL A 72 -5.50 2.81 1.89
CA VAL A 72 -6.16 2.48 0.63
C VAL A 72 -6.55 1.00 0.65
N PRO A 73 -7.85 0.66 0.62
CA PRO A 73 -8.27 -0.73 0.65
C PRO A 73 -7.94 -1.45 -0.66
N ILE A 74 -7.56 -2.72 -0.56
CA ILE A 74 -7.42 -3.65 -1.67
C ILE A 74 -8.46 -4.75 -1.47
N SER A 75 -9.30 -4.97 -2.48
CA SER A 75 -10.23 -6.10 -2.52
C SER A 75 -10.33 -6.62 -3.94
N GLY A 76 -10.19 -7.93 -4.12
CA GLY A 76 -10.25 -8.56 -5.42
C GLY A 76 -10.13 -10.07 -5.34
N LYS A 77 -9.83 -10.69 -6.47
CA LYS A 77 -9.59 -12.13 -6.57
C LYS A 77 -8.29 -12.39 -7.30
N ASP A 78 -7.62 -13.47 -6.95
CA ASP A 78 -6.44 -13.96 -7.66
C ASP A 78 -6.82 -14.76 -8.92
N SER A 79 -5.82 -15.31 -9.60
CA SER A 79 -5.98 -16.18 -10.77
C SER A 79 -6.77 -17.46 -10.47
N SER A 80 -6.71 -17.96 -9.24
CA SER A 80 -7.45 -19.12 -8.74
C SER A 80 -8.85 -18.76 -8.22
N LYS A 81 -9.31 -17.52 -8.45
CA LYS A 81 -10.59 -16.96 -7.96
C LYS A 81 -10.70 -16.90 -6.44
N LEU A 82 -9.59 -17.05 -5.71
CA LEU A 82 -9.52 -16.91 -4.26
C LEU A 82 -9.44 -15.42 -3.88
N PRO A 83 -10.03 -15.03 -2.75
CA PRO A 83 -10.06 -13.62 -2.34
C PRO A 83 -8.67 -13.09 -2.00
N ILE A 84 -8.38 -11.89 -2.49
CA ILE A 84 -7.26 -11.06 -2.05
C ILE A 84 -7.84 -9.80 -1.39
N ILE A 85 -7.60 -9.65 -0.10
CA ILE A 85 -8.07 -8.54 0.72
C ILE A 85 -6.91 -8.01 1.57
N GLY A 86 -6.74 -6.70 1.59
CA GLY A 86 -5.76 -6.03 2.42
C GLY A 86 -5.86 -4.52 2.37
N ASN A 87 -4.84 -3.83 2.84
CA ASN A 87 -4.75 -2.38 2.79
C ASN A 87 -3.35 -1.96 2.37
N ILE A 88 -3.25 -0.83 1.68
CA ILE A 88 -2.01 -0.11 1.46
C ILE A 88 -1.99 1.02 2.47
N LYS A 89 -1.02 0.97 3.38
CA LYS A 89 -0.80 1.98 4.40
C LYS A 89 0.30 2.92 3.94
N ILE A 90 -0.01 4.20 3.85
CA ILE A 90 0.94 5.26 3.51
C ILE A 90 1.15 6.12 4.75
N THR A 91 2.41 6.25 5.19
CA THR A 91 2.79 7.02 6.37
C THR A 91 4.03 7.85 6.11
N LYS A 92 4.09 9.06 6.66
CA LYS A 92 5.34 9.84 6.72
C LYS A 92 6.36 9.10 7.58
N LEU A 93 7.64 9.13 7.18
CA LEU A 93 8.72 8.53 7.99
C LEU A 93 9.08 9.40 9.21
N ALA A 94 9.07 10.72 9.02
CA ALA A 94 9.23 11.72 10.05
C ALA A 94 8.54 13.02 9.60
N ASP A 95 8.14 13.88 10.54
CA ASP A 95 7.42 15.12 10.21
C ASP A 95 8.24 16.07 9.32
N ASN A 96 9.56 16.03 9.46
CA ASN A 96 10.50 16.91 8.76
C ASN A 96 11.03 16.30 7.45
N TYR A 97 10.55 15.11 7.07
CA TYR A 97 11.09 14.37 5.94
C TYR A 97 9.99 14.12 4.91
N THR A 98 10.29 14.41 3.64
CA THR A 98 9.32 14.27 2.55
C THR A 98 9.05 12.82 2.17
N MET A 99 9.88 11.89 2.66
CA MET A 99 9.74 10.48 2.34
C MET A 99 8.57 9.82 3.08
N ARG A 100 7.79 9.08 2.30
CA ARG A 100 6.68 8.27 2.77
C ARG A 100 7.03 6.79 2.63
N LYS A 101 6.58 6.02 3.60
CA LYS A 101 6.58 4.55 3.58
C LYS A 101 5.23 4.07 3.06
N ILE A 102 5.26 3.21 2.04
CA ILE A 102 4.08 2.56 1.46
C ILE A 102 4.16 1.08 1.83
N GLU A 103 3.25 0.60 2.67
CA GLU A 103 3.25 -0.77 3.21
C GLU A 103 1.97 -1.53 2.82
N PHE A 104 2.14 -2.72 2.26
CA PHE A 104 1.03 -3.59 1.86
C PHE A 104 0.71 -4.58 2.99
N ILE A 105 -0.42 -4.35 3.64
CA ILE A 105 -0.92 -5.13 4.78
C ILE A 105 -1.90 -6.18 4.27
N LYS A 106 -1.49 -7.45 4.33
CA LYS A 106 -2.34 -8.60 3.99
C LYS A 106 -3.38 -8.86 5.07
N ILE A 107 -4.66 -8.92 4.71
CA ILE A 107 -5.73 -9.42 5.59
C ILE A 107 -6.08 -10.87 5.24
N LYS A 108 -6.44 -11.11 3.97
CA LYS A 108 -6.86 -12.43 3.48
C LYS A 108 -6.34 -12.63 2.06
N ALA A 109 -5.32 -13.46 1.89
CA ALA A 109 -4.78 -13.87 0.60
C ALA A 109 -3.77 -15.00 0.82
N ASP A 110 -3.54 -15.80 -0.22
CA ASP A 110 -2.36 -16.66 -0.30
C ASP A 110 -1.08 -15.80 -0.18
N PRO A 111 -0.07 -16.22 0.62
CA PRO A 111 1.15 -15.44 0.80
C PRO A 111 1.96 -15.20 -0.47
N LEU A 112 1.96 -16.12 -1.45
CA LEU A 112 2.68 -15.93 -2.70
C LEU A 112 1.91 -15.00 -3.63
N GLU A 113 0.60 -15.16 -3.74
CA GLU A 113 -0.25 -14.25 -4.52
C GLU A 113 -0.20 -12.82 -3.98
N TRP A 114 -0.15 -12.62 -2.66
CA TRP A 114 0.04 -11.29 -2.07
C TRP A 114 1.38 -10.65 -2.48
N ARG A 115 2.47 -11.43 -2.45
CA ARG A 115 3.79 -10.96 -2.91
C ARG A 115 3.82 -10.67 -4.41
N ARG A 116 3.15 -11.49 -5.22
CA ARG A 116 2.99 -11.26 -6.66
C ARG A 116 2.21 -9.98 -6.95
N LEU A 117 1.12 -9.74 -6.22
CA LEU A 117 0.36 -8.50 -6.31
C LEU A 117 1.23 -7.29 -5.97
N PHE A 118 1.91 -7.34 -4.83
CA PHE A 118 2.84 -6.29 -4.42
C PHE A 118 3.87 -5.99 -5.51
N LYS A 119 4.51 -7.02 -6.08
CA LYS A 119 5.48 -6.87 -7.17
C LYS A 119 4.86 -6.21 -8.40
N LYS A 120 3.68 -6.66 -8.85
CA LYS A 120 2.98 -6.08 -10.01
C LYS A 120 2.64 -4.60 -9.79
N ILE A 121 2.09 -4.25 -8.63
CA ILE A 121 1.76 -2.85 -8.31
C ILE A 121 3.03 -2.01 -8.24
N THR A 122 4.08 -2.50 -7.59
CA THR A 122 5.37 -1.77 -7.48
C THR A 122 5.96 -1.46 -8.86
N VAL A 123 5.87 -2.39 -9.81
CA VAL A 123 6.31 -2.16 -11.20
C VAL A 123 5.46 -1.08 -11.89
N LEU A 124 4.14 -1.10 -11.71
CA LEU A 124 3.24 -0.08 -12.26
C LEU A 124 3.44 1.30 -11.61
N CYS A 125 3.93 1.32 -10.36
CA CYS A 125 4.19 2.53 -9.59
C CYS A 125 5.66 2.97 -9.66
N ARG A 126 6.45 2.49 -10.63
CA ARG A 126 7.91 2.71 -10.67
C ARG A 126 8.31 4.18 -10.54
N ASP A 127 7.51 5.09 -11.12
CA ASP A 127 7.79 6.53 -11.13
C ASP A 127 7.76 7.17 -9.73
N VAL A 128 7.08 6.52 -8.77
CA VAL A 128 7.02 6.98 -7.37
C VAL A 128 7.81 6.09 -6.42
N VAL A 129 8.46 5.02 -6.91
CA VAL A 129 9.31 4.17 -6.07
C VAL A 129 10.68 4.84 -5.94
N TYR A 130 11.08 5.15 -4.71
CA TYR A 130 12.42 5.63 -4.42
C TYR A 130 13.44 4.55 -4.78
N VAL A 131 14.33 4.89 -5.70
CA VAL A 131 15.51 4.10 -6.06
C VAL A 131 16.72 4.96 -5.74
N ASP A 132 17.58 4.44 -4.87
CA ASP A 132 18.83 5.10 -4.55
C ASP A 132 19.71 5.12 -5.82
N SER A 133 20.04 6.31 -6.29
CA SER A 133 20.88 6.50 -7.47
C SER A 133 22.34 6.51 -7.01
N ASN A 134 22.89 5.33 -6.74
CA ASN A 134 24.35 5.17 -6.57
C ASN A 134 25.04 5.12 -7.94
#